data_AF-A0A3N2R0G8-F1
#
_entry.id   AF-A0A3N2R0G8-F1
#
_cell.length_a   1.000
_cell.length_b   1.000
_cell.length_c   1.000
_cell.angle_alpha   90.00
_cell.angle_beta   90.00
_cell.angle_gamma   90.00
#
_symmetry.space_group_name_H-M   'P 1'
#
loop_
_entity.id
_entity.type
_entity.pdbx_description
1 polymer ?
#
loop_
_entity_poly.entity_id
_entity_poly.type
_entity_poly.pdbx_seq_one_letter_code
_entity_poly.pdbx_strand_id
1 'polypeptide(L)'
;MALPSTGAQHYTLLLLPGLLSEIERLGLRKVIARSSLTAADISGLYFEAKTITRLLPDDLDAIDADLWPDLVECARILAMLVREVTREDLARTKRQAINQFLPRARHQVRDEVRRQLGEGNVDFRLAGMTRPPTGDDQAEETCIEAIRLERQRRYQTMMGLDTEFLGSHQAAIVEEARAYVSRQMDDPPEDFGALDLLIHLGDVLRVLLKAEQEGVTDEGTAPPGHISVGNVVMGIGNLLYADELGLRGARVTRQATQEACV
;
A
#
# COMPACT_ATOMS: atom_id res chain seq x y z
N MET A 1 16.47 17.15 -15.06
CA MET A 1 16.15 15.79 -14.58
C MET A 1 15.75 14.96 -15.80
N ALA A 2 15.95 13.64 -15.79
CA ALA A 2 15.44 12.80 -16.88
C ALA A 2 13.90 12.79 -16.82
N LEU A 3 13.26 12.64 -17.98
CA LEU A 3 11.80 12.52 -18.06
C LEU A 3 11.35 11.28 -17.28
N PRO A 4 10.30 11.35 -16.44
CA PRO A 4 9.72 10.17 -15.81
C PRO A 4 9.22 9.16 -16.85
N SER A 5 9.25 7.88 -16.49
CA SER A 5 8.65 6.79 -17.26
C SER A 5 7.17 7.04 -17.51
N THR A 6 6.62 6.49 -18.59
CA THR A 6 5.19 6.67 -18.93
C THR A 6 4.26 6.23 -17.80
N GLY A 7 4.60 5.16 -17.09
CA GLY A 7 3.88 4.74 -15.89
C GLY A 7 3.93 5.74 -14.75
N ALA A 8 5.12 6.30 -14.48
CA ALA A 8 5.30 7.34 -13.47
C ALA A 8 4.56 8.64 -13.83
N GLN A 9 4.45 8.97 -15.12
CA GLN A 9 3.64 10.08 -15.63
C GLN A 9 2.15 9.87 -15.34
N HIS A 10 1.58 8.72 -15.72
CA HIS A 10 0.20 8.35 -15.39
C HIS A 10 -0.06 8.38 -13.87
N TYR A 11 0.87 7.84 -13.10
CA TYR A 11 0.77 7.84 -11.64
C TYR A 11 0.82 9.26 -11.06
N THR A 12 1.64 10.17 -11.62
CA THR A 12 1.72 11.56 -11.16
C THR A 12 0.40 12.31 -11.39
N LEU A 13 -0.25 12.10 -12.54
CA LEU A 13 -1.56 12.68 -12.82
C LEU A 13 -2.67 12.15 -11.91
N LEU A 14 -2.58 10.89 -11.48
CA LEU A 14 -3.48 10.31 -10.48
C LEU A 14 -3.18 10.84 -9.06
N LEU A 15 -1.89 11.00 -8.74
CA LEU A 15 -1.38 11.33 -7.40
C LEU A 15 -1.68 12.77 -7.01
N LEU A 16 -1.47 13.75 -7.89
CA LEU A 16 -1.69 15.17 -7.60
C LEU A 16 -3.11 15.48 -7.08
N PRO A 17 -4.21 15.12 -7.78
CA PRO A 17 -5.56 15.36 -7.28
C PRO A 17 -5.84 14.56 -6.00
N GLY A 18 -5.27 13.35 -5.87
CA GLY A 18 -5.36 12.56 -4.64
C GLY A 18 -4.76 13.27 -3.43
N LEU A 19 -3.54 13.79 -3.55
CA LEU A 19 -2.85 14.55 -2.50
C LEU A 19 -3.59 15.84 -2.13
N LEU A 20 -4.15 16.54 -3.12
CA LEU A 20 -4.98 17.72 -2.86
C LEU A 20 -6.24 17.37 -2.06
N SER A 21 -6.93 16.29 -2.45
CA SER A 21 -8.10 15.79 -1.70
C SER A 21 -7.72 15.38 -0.27
N GLU A 22 -6.53 14.80 -0.06
CA GLU A 22 -6.06 14.45 1.26
C GLU A 22 -5.75 15.68 2.11
N ILE A 23 -5.12 16.72 1.54
CA ILE A 23 -4.88 18.00 2.21
C ILE A 23 -6.21 18.67 2.59
N GLU A 24 -7.21 18.65 1.69
CA GLU A 24 -8.55 19.16 1.98
C GLU A 24 -9.21 18.40 3.14
N ARG A 25 -9.12 17.08 3.14
CA ARG A 25 -9.64 16.21 4.22
C ARG A 25 -8.94 16.45 5.56
N LEU A 26 -7.61 16.61 5.55
CA LEU A 26 -6.82 16.88 6.75
C LEU A 26 -7.02 18.31 7.26
N GLY A 27 -7.38 19.22 6.35
CA GLY A 27 -7.53 20.65 6.57
C GLY A 27 -6.22 21.40 6.40
N LEU A 28 -6.18 22.37 5.48
CA LEU A 28 -5.00 23.17 5.17
C LEU A 28 -4.36 23.83 6.40
N ARG A 29 -5.19 24.31 7.34
CA ARG A 29 -4.70 24.89 8.61
C ARG A 29 -3.87 23.90 9.44
N LYS A 30 -4.27 22.63 9.47
CA LYS A 30 -3.55 21.58 10.20
C LYS A 30 -2.23 21.23 9.50
N VAL A 31 -2.22 21.25 8.17
CA VAL A 31 -0.99 21.08 7.36
C VAL A 31 0.00 22.21 7.66
N ILE A 32 -0.45 23.46 7.59
CA ILE A 32 0.38 24.64 7.91
C ILE A 32 0.94 24.56 9.33
N ALA A 33 0.12 24.20 10.32
CA ALA A 33 0.55 24.17 11.71
C ALA A 33 1.62 23.10 12.02
N ARG A 34 1.73 22.07 11.18
CA ARG A 34 2.63 20.92 11.38
C ARG A 34 3.84 20.90 10.45
N SER A 35 3.83 21.72 9.41
CA SER A 35 4.93 21.78 8.46
C SER A 35 6.05 22.71 8.93
N SER A 36 7.25 22.47 8.42
CA SER A 36 8.41 23.34 8.59
C SER A 36 8.41 24.57 7.66
N LEU A 37 7.50 24.61 6.67
CA LEU A 37 7.36 25.70 5.70
C LEU A 37 6.47 26.85 6.20
N THR A 38 6.58 28.03 5.57
CA THR A 38 5.74 29.16 5.94
C THR A 38 4.29 28.97 5.47
N ALA A 39 3.35 29.62 6.16
CA ALA A 39 1.94 29.56 5.78
C ALA A 39 1.67 30.10 4.36
N ALA A 40 2.46 31.10 3.93
CA ALA A 40 2.37 31.68 2.59
C ALA A 40 2.82 30.67 1.52
N ASP A 41 3.95 30.00 1.74
CA ASP A 41 4.49 29.01 0.80
C ASP A 41 3.54 27.83 0.63
N ILE A 42 3.00 27.29 1.73
CA ILE A 42 2.07 26.14 1.70
C ILE A 42 0.77 26.52 1.00
N SER A 43 0.24 27.71 1.29
CA SER A 43 -1.01 28.17 0.67
C SER A 43 -0.80 28.43 -0.83
N GLY A 44 0.31 29.08 -1.19
CA GLY A 44 0.70 29.33 -2.57
C GLY A 44 0.81 28.03 -3.36
N LEU A 45 1.60 27.08 -2.86
CA LEU A 45 1.76 25.76 -3.47
C LEU A 45 0.42 25.04 -3.63
N TYR A 46 -0.42 25.04 -2.61
CA TYR A 46 -1.73 24.38 -2.67
C TYR A 46 -2.63 24.98 -3.76
N PHE A 47 -2.71 26.31 -3.86
CA PHE A 47 -3.54 26.96 -4.88
C PHE A 47 -2.96 26.82 -6.28
N GLU A 48 -1.64 26.88 -6.41
CA GLU A 48 -0.94 26.66 -7.68
C GLU A 48 -1.16 25.23 -8.17
N ALA A 49 -0.91 24.23 -7.32
CA ALA A 49 -1.17 22.83 -7.62
C ALA A 49 -2.64 22.60 -8.02
N LYS A 50 -3.59 23.16 -7.26
CA LYS A 50 -5.03 23.06 -7.57
C LYS A 50 -5.39 23.70 -8.91
N THR A 51 -4.70 24.77 -9.29
CA THR A 51 -4.90 25.42 -10.58
C THR A 51 -4.32 24.57 -11.71
N ILE A 52 -3.09 24.09 -11.55
CA ILE A 52 -2.41 23.22 -12.52
C ILE A 52 -3.23 21.94 -12.74
N THR A 53 -3.64 21.23 -11.67
CA THR A 53 -4.41 19.99 -11.80
C THR A 53 -5.76 20.17 -12.50
N ARG A 54 -6.35 21.38 -12.49
CA ARG A 54 -7.60 21.67 -13.22
C ARG A 54 -7.38 21.97 -14.70
N LEU A 55 -6.16 22.38 -15.07
CA LEU A 55 -5.79 22.77 -16.41
C LEU A 55 -5.02 21.68 -17.15
N LEU A 56 -4.50 20.69 -16.43
CA LEU A 56 -3.82 19.54 -17.03
C LEU A 56 -4.80 18.73 -17.90
N PRO A 57 -4.41 18.36 -19.13
CA PRO A 57 -5.18 17.44 -19.95
C PRO A 57 -5.11 16.02 -19.39
N ASP A 58 -6.15 15.23 -19.66
CA ASP A 58 -6.19 13.80 -19.32
C ASP A 58 -5.34 12.94 -20.28
N ASP A 59 -4.91 13.50 -21.42
CA ASP A 59 -4.04 12.84 -22.38
C ASP A 59 -2.58 13.19 -22.10
N LEU A 60 -1.71 12.17 -21.97
CA LEU A 60 -0.29 12.35 -21.71
C LEU A 60 0.42 13.07 -22.84
N ASP A 61 0.07 12.75 -24.09
CA ASP A 61 0.74 13.28 -25.28
C ASP A 61 0.47 14.79 -25.47
N ALA A 62 -0.54 15.31 -24.78
CA ALA A 62 -0.89 16.73 -24.78
C ALA A 62 -0.10 17.55 -23.72
N ILE A 63 0.65 16.90 -22.84
CA ILE A 63 1.45 17.56 -21.79
C ILE A 63 2.86 17.83 -22.31
N ASP A 64 3.30 19.07 -22.20
CA ASP A 64 4.66 19.46 -22.57
C ASP A 64 5.69 18.70 -21.72
N ALA A 65 6.69 18.13 -22.38
CA ALA A 65 7.77 17.36 -21.76
C ALA A 65 8.52 18.19 -20.68
N ASP A 66 8.62 19.49 -20.89
CA ASP A 66 9.33 20.40 -19.99
C ASP A 66 8.60 20.67 -18.67
N LEU A 67 7.29 20.35 -18.57
CA LEU A 67 6.49 20.53 -17.36
C LEU A 67 6.67 19.38 -16.34
N TRP A 68 7.09 18.19 -16.79
CA TRP A 68 7.18 17.01 -15.93
C TRP A 68 8.06 17.19 -14.69
N PRO A 69 9.26 17.79 -14.76
CA PRO A 69 10.08 18.02 -13.57
C PRO A 69 9.34 18.82 -12.50
N ASP A 70 8.60 19.85 -12.89
CA ASP A 70 7.86 20.71 -11.96
C ASP A 70 6.63 20.00 -11.39
N LEU A 71 5.92 19.19 -12.20
CA LEU A 71 4.81 18.37 -11.74
C LEU A 71 5.25 17.32 -10.71
N VAL A 72 6.38 16.65 -10.96
CA VAL A 72 6.96 15.67 -10.04
C VAL A 72 7.41 16.35 -8.75
N GLU A 73 8.06 17.51 -8.84
CA GLU A 73 8.46 18.28 -7.66
C GLU A 73 7.25 18.71 -6.82
N CYS A 74 6.20 19.22 -7.48
CA CYS A 74 4.94 19.57 -6.84
C CYS A 74 4.33 18.36 -6.10
N ALA A 75 4.22 17.21 -6.76
CA ALA A 75 3.73 15.97 -6.16
C ALA A 75 4.60 15.55 -4.95
N ARG A 76 5.92 15.69 -5.05
CA ARG A 76 6.86 15.35 -3.98
C ARG A 76 6.66 16.23 -2.74
N ILE A 77 6.53 17.54 -2.92
CA ILE A 77 6.32 18.49 -1.82
C ILE A 77 4.95 18.24 -1.17
N LEU A 78 3.88 18.08 -1.96
CA LEU A 78 2.55 17.78 -1.44
C LEU A 78 2.52 16.45 -0.67
N ALA A 79 3.17 15.39 -1.19
CA ALA A 79 3.29 14.12 -0.51
C ALA A 79 4.07 14.23 0.80
N MET A 80 5.12 15.06 0.84
CA MET A 80 5.86 15.37 2.07
C MET A 80 4.94 16.04 3.10
N LEU A 81 4.19 17.06 2.71
CA LEU A 81 3.25 17.77 3.60
C LEU A 81 2.20 16.82 4.20
N VAL A 82 1.58 15.98 3.37
CA VAL A 82 0.63 14.97 3.85
C VAL A 82 1.29 13.99 4.82
N ARG A 83 2.51 13.52 4.53
CA ARG A 83 3.25 12.62 5.41
C ARG A 83 3.59 13.23 6.77
N GLU A 84 4.02 14.49 6.80
CA GLU A 84 4.32 15.19 8.06
C GLU A 84 3.10 15.20 8.99
N VAL A 85 1.91 15.46 8.44
CA VAL A 85 0.67 15.50 9.20
C VAL A 85 0.22 14.12 9.65
N THR A 86 0.32 13.12 8.76
CA THR A 86 -0.20 11.76 8.99
C THR A 86 0.71 10.90 9.87
N ARG A 87 2.02 11.13 9.88
CA ARG A 87 2.99 10.32 10.66
C ARG A 87 2.69 10.34 12.16
N GLU A 88 2.32 11.49 12.70
CA GLU A 88 1.99 11.65 14.11
C GLU A 88 0.64 11.01 14.46
N ASP A 89 -0.36 11.18 13.59
CA ASP A 89 -1.68 10.57 13.74
C ASP A 89 -1.59 9.04 13.64
N LEU A 90 -0.76 8.49 12.75
CA LEU A 90 -0.47 7.07 12.64
C LEU A 90 0.20 6.51 13.91
N ALA A 91 1.17 7.23 14.47
CA ALA A 91 1.83 6.82 15.72
C ALA A 91 0.83 6.76 16.89
N ARG A 92 -0.10 7.72 16.95
CA ARG A 92 -1.19 7.75 17.94
C ARG A 92 -2.18 6.60 17.74
N THR A 93 -2.65 6.39 16.51
CA THR A 93 -3.59 5.31 16.17
C THR A 93 -2.98 3.93 16.39
N LYS A 94 -1.70 3.74 16.03
CA LYS A 94 -0.98 2.49 16.30
C LYS A 94 -0.90 2.20 17.80
N ARG A 95 -0.57 3.20 18.62
CA ARG A 95 -0.56 3.05 20.09
C ARG A 95 -1.94 2.70 20.63
N GLN A 96 -2.99 3.35 20.13
CA GLN A 96 -4.37 3.09 20.53
C GLN A 96 -4.83 1.68 20.13
N ALA A 97 -4.54 1.24 18.90
CA ALA A 97 -4.85 -0.09 18.41
C ALA A 97 -4.09 -1.17 19.23
N ILE A 98 -2.79 -1.00 19.44
CA ILE A 98 -1.98 -1.88 20.31
C ILE A 98 -2.65 -1.98 21.69
N ASN A 99 -3.00 -0.86 22.31
CA ASN A 99 -3.61 -0.84 23.64
C ASN A 99 -5.01 -1.46 23.68
N GLN A 100 -5.76 -1.45 22.57
CA GLN A 100 -7.11 -2.00 22.51
C GLN A 100 -7.14 -3.48 22.14
N PHE A 101 -6.32 -3.91 21.18
CA PHE A 101 -6.36 -5.25 20.61
C PHE A 101 -5.47 -6.25 21.37
N LEU A 102 -4.33 -5.85 21.93
CA LEU A 102 -3.49 -6.77 22.71
C LEU A 102 -4.19 -7.34 23.95
N PRO A 103 -4.93 -6.54 24.75
CA PRO A 103 -5.67 -7.08 25.89
C PRO A 103 -6.75 -8.08 25.48
N ARG A 104 -7.45 -7.81 24.36
CA ARG A 104 -8.49 -8.68 23.80
C ARG A 104 -7.92 -9.98 23.26
N ALA A 105 -6.84 -9.93 22.47
CA ALA A 105 -6.15 -11.11 21.98
C ALA A 105 -5.60 -11.95 23.14
N ARG A 106 -5.02 -11.32 24.18
CA ARG A 106 -4.56 -12.00 25.39
C ARG A 106 -5.70 -12.64 26.18
N HIS A 107 -6.87 -12.01 26.23
CA HIS A 107 -8.06 -12.59 26.87
C HIS A 107 -8.61 -13.77 26.06
N GLN A 108 -8.76 -13.63 24.75
CA GLN A 108 -9.22 -14.71 23.88
C GLN A 108 -8.30 -15.92 23.95
N VAL A 109 -6.97 -15.73 23.91
CA VAL A 109 -6.01 -16.83 24.07
C VAL A 109 -6.13 -17.46 25.47
N ARG A 110 -6.31 -16.67 26.53
CA ARG A 110 -6.50 -17.20 27.89
C ARG A 110 -7.80 -17.96 28.06
N ASP A 111 -8.89 -17.48 27.48
CA ASP A 111 -10.21 -18.09 27.55
C ASP A 111 -10.24 -19.36 26.70
N GLU A 112 -9.55 -19.37 25.56
CA GLU A 112 -9.33 -20.56 24.74
C GLU A 112 -8.53 -21.62 25.51
N VAL A 113 -7.42 -21.22 26.12
CA VAL A 113 -6.60 -22.11 26.96
C VAL A 113 -7.42 -22.63 28.14
N ARG A 114 -8.24 -21.79 28.78
CA ARG A 114 -9.08 -22.21 29.92
C ARG A 114 -10.19 -23.16 29.48
N ARG A 115 -10.78 -22.96 28.30
CA ARG A 115 -11.80 -23.82 27.70
C ARG A 115 -11.22 -25.20 27.40
N GLN A 116 -10.07 -25.26 26.73
CA GLN A 116 -9.40 -26.51 26.38
C GLN A 116 -8.92 -27.28 27.62
N LEU A 117 -8.45 -26.58 28.67
CA LEU A 117 -8.15 -27.19 29.97
C LEU A 117 -9.40 -27.71 30.71
N GLY A 118 -10.54 -27.03 30.58
CA GLY A 118 -11.83 -27.45 31.16
C GLY A 118 -12.47 -28.64 30.43
N GLU A 119 -12.17 -28.81 29.15
CA GLU A 119 -12.60 -29.95 28.32
C GLU A 119 -11.70 -31.20 28.51
N GLY A 120 -10.74 -31.15 29.45
CA GLY A 120 -9.83 -32.27 29.74
C GLY A 120 -8.78 -32.52 28.64
N ASN A 121 -8.66 -31.62 27.67
CA ASN A 121 -7.77 -31.79 26.52
C ASN A 121 -6.45 -31.04 26.77
N VAL A 122 -5.52 -31.80 27.34
CA VAL A 122 -4.06 -31.72 27.16
C VAL A 122 -3.28 -30.62 27.91
N ASP A 123 -2.31 -31.11 28.69
CA ASP A 123 -1.20 -30.40 29.28
C ASP A 123 -0.24 -29.91 28.18
N PHE A 124 -0.28 -28.61 27.85
CA PHE A 124 0.55 -27.98 26.81
C PHE A 124 2.06 -28.17 27.02
N ARG A 125 2.50 -28.45 28.26
CA ARG A 125 3.92 -28.74 28.56
C ARG A 125 4.34 -30.13 28.10
N LEU A 126 3.41 -31.07 27.98
CA LEU A 126 3.66 -32.42 27.47
C LEU A 126 3.41 -32.53 25.97
N ALA A 127 2.51 -31.75 25.38
CA ALA A 127 2.27 -31.75 23.93
C ALA A 127 3.51 -31.34 23.09
N GLY A 128 4.39 -30.50 23.66
CA GLY A 128 5.69 -30.19 23.07
C GLY A 128 6.76 -31.28 23.25
N MET A 129 6.53 -32.25 24.15
CA MET A 129 7.47 -33.34 24.47
C MET A 129 7.02 -34.72 23.99
N THR A 130 5.74 -34.91 23.65
CA THR A 130 5.17 -36.21 23.26
C THR A 130 4.71 -36.28 21.81
N ARG A 131 5.03 -35.27 20.97
CA ARG A 131 4.88 -35.42 19.51
C ARG A 131 5.78 -36.58 19.07
N PRO A 132 5.23 -37.70 18.57
CA PRO A 132 6.06 -38.71 17.93
C PRO A 132 6.73 -38.06 16.72
N PRO A 133 8.02 -38.34 16.42
CA PRO A 133 8.67 -37.87 15.21
C PRO A 133 8.15 -38.69 14.02
N THR A 134 6.88 -38.54 13.69
CA THR A 134 6.28 -39.07 12.48
C THR A 134 6.06 -37.90 11.53
N GLY A 135 7.06 -37.67 10.67
CA GLY A 135 6.95 -36.90 9.43
C GLY A 135 6.79 -35.40 9.56
N ASP A 136 7.71 -34.70 10.24
CA ASP A 136 7.78 -33.23 10.14
C ASP A 136 7.95 -32.80 8.66
N ASP A 137 8.72 -33.57 7.87
CA ASP A 137 8.92 -33.31 6.44
C ASP A 137 7.60 -33.27 5.65
N GLN A 138 6.64 -34.15 5.95
CA GLN A 138 5.43 -34.29 5.14
C GLN A 138 4.38 -33.20 5.45
N ALA A 139 4.30 -32.75 6.70
CA ALA A 139 3.44 -31.64 7.10
C ALA A 139 4.05 -30.29 6.66
N GLU A 140 5.37 -30.16 6.71
CA GLU A 140 6.11 -29.00 6.20
C GLU A 140 6.00 -28.91 4.67
N GLU A 141 6.21 -30.02 3.95
CA GLU A 141 5.99 -30.12 2.49
C GLU A 141 4.55 -29.77 2.11
N THR A 142 3.55 -30.27 2.85
CA THR A 142 2.14 -29.95 2.58
C THR A 142 1.85 -28.47 2.79
N CYS A 143 2.41 -27.84 3.82
CA CYS A 143 2.27 -26.40 4.04
C CYS A 143 2.95 -25.59 2.94
N ILE A 144 4.17 -25.96 2.54
CA ILE A 144 4.93 -25.30 1.47
C ILE A 144 4.18 -25.40 0.14
N GLU A 145 3.63 -26.57 -0.19
CA GLU A 145 2.83 -26.77 -1.40
C GLU A 145 1.51 -26.02 -1.37
N ALA A 146 0.84 -25.92 -0.21
CA ALA A 146 -0.36 -25.10 -0.06
C ALA A 146 -0.07 -23.61 -0.31
N ILE A 147 1.03 -23.08 0.24
CA ILE A 147 1.47 -21.70 0.02
C ILE A 147 1.82 -21.46 -1.47
N ARG A 148 2.52 -22.41 -2.10
CA ARG A 148 2.82 -22.35 -3.54
C ARG A 148 1.56 -22.31 -4.39
N LEU A 149 0.60 -23.19 -4.12
CA LEU A 149 -0.68 -23.23 -4.82
C LEU A 149 -1.49 -21.95 -4.62
N GLU A 150 -1.50 -21.40 -3.40
CA GLU A 150 -2.16 -20.13 -3.11
C GLU A 150 -1.52 -18.99 -3.90
N ARG A 151 -0.18 -18.86 -3.89
CA ARG A 151 0.54 -17.87 -4.70
C ARG A 151 0.23 -18.01 -6.19
N GLN A 152 0.24 -19.24 -6.72
CA GLN A 152 -0.08 -19.50 -8.12
C GLN A 152 -1.51 -19.07 -8.48
N ARG A 153 -2.49 -19.35 -7.61
CA ARG A 153 -3.88 -18.91 -7.80
C ARG A 153 -4.02 -17.39 -7.79
N ARG A 154 -3.33 -16.70 -6.87
CA ARG A 154 -3.34 -15.24 -6.81
C ARG A 154 -2.66 -14.61 -8.02
N TYR A 155 -1.54 -15.18 -8.47
CA TYR A 155 -0.88 -14.78 -9.71
C TYR A 155 -1.82 -14.89 -10.92
N GLN A 156 -2.45 -16.06 -11.10
CA GLN A 156 -3.42 -16.28 -12.18
C GLN A 156 -4.60 -15.30 -12.10
N THR A 157 -5.01 -14.97 -10.87
CA THR A 157 -6.08 -14.01 -10.63
C THR A 157 -5.68 -12.59 -11.04
N MET A 158 -4.49 -12.14 -10.67
CA MET A 158 -3.95 -10.85 -11.11
C MET A 158 -3.80 -10.79 -12.63
N MET A 159 -3.42 -11.89 -13.27
CA MET A 159 -3.32 -11.98 -14.73
C MET A 159 -4.68 -12.02 -15.43
N GLY A 160 -5.77 -12.32 -14.73
CA GLY A 160 -7.13 -12.31 -15.27
C GLY A 160 -7.93 -11.05 -14.92
N LEU A 161 -7.26 -10.01 -14.43
CA LEU A 161 -7.92 -8.76 -14.03
C LEU A 161 -8.35 -7.96 -15.25
N ASP A 162 -9.62 -7.58 -15.28
CA ASP A 162 -10.21 -6.77 -16.35
C ASP A 162 -10.05 -5.28 -16.05
N THR A 163 -9.41 -4.55 -16.97
CA THR A 163 -9.10 -3.14 -16.85
C THR A 163 -10.09 -2.23 -17.59
N GLU A 164 -11.11 -2.79 -18.26
CA GLU A 164 -12.09 -2.01 -19.04
C GLU A 164 -12.92 -1.03 -18.21
N PHE A 165 -13.10 -1.31 -16.92
CA PHE A 165 -13.89 -0.48 -15.99
C PHE A 165 -13.06 0.60 -15.28
N LEU A 166 -11.75 0.65 -15.54
CA LEU A 166 -10.83 1.63 -14.96
C LEU A 166 -10.71 2.85 -15.86
N GLY A 167 -10.44 4.02 -15.26
CA GLY A 167 -10.03 5.19 -16.03
C GLY A 167 -8.70 4.95 -16.76
N SER A 168 -8.41 5.72 -17.81
CA SER A 168 -7.22 5.55 -18.67
C SER A 168 -5.91 5.43 -17.88
N HIS A 169 -5.66 6.35 -16.94
CA HIS A 169 -4.48 6.34 -16.08
C HIS A 169 -4.45 5.15 -15.12
N GLN A 170 -5.60 4.75 -14.59
CA GLN A 170 -5.70 3.62 -13.67
C GLN A 170 -5.43 2.30 -14.39
N ALA A 171 -6.00 2.13 -15.59
CA ALA A 171 -5.76 0.98 -16.44
C ALA A 171 -4.26 0.88 -16.79
N ALA A 172 -3.63 1.98 -17.20
CA ALA A 172 -2.21 2.00 -17.54
C ALA A 172 -1.31 1.52 -16.38
N ILE A 173 -1.55 1.99 -15.16
CA ILE A 173 -0.79 1.58 -13.96
C ILE A 173 -0.99 0.08 -13.67
N VAL A 174 -2.22 -0.42 -13.80
CA VAL A 174 -2.55 -1.82 -13.51
C VAL A 174 -1.97 -2.75 -14.58
N GLU A 175 -2.01 -2.37 -15.85
CA GLU A 175 -1.37 -3.15 -16.92
C GLU A 175 0.16 -3.20 -16.76
N GLU A 176 0.79 -2.09 -16.40
CA GLU A 176 2.23 -2.09 -16.12
C GLU A 176 2.57 -2.91 -14.89
N ALA A 177 1.72 -2.90 -13.85
CA ALA A 177 1.84 -3.81 -12.71
C ALA A 177 1.75 -5.29 -13.15
N ARG A 178 0.81 -5.65 -14.02
CA ARG A 178 0.70 -7.01 -14.56
C ARG A 178 1.96 -7.40 -15.33
N ALA A 179 2.46 -6.53 -16.20
CA ALA A 179 3.68 -6.75 -16.96
C ALA A 179 4.92 -6.86 -16.04
N TYR A 180 4.97 -6.10 -14.95
CA TYR A 180 6.02 -6.21 -13.93
C TYR A 180 5.96 -7.56 -13.22
N VAL A 181 4.79 -7.97 -12.73
CA VAL A 181 4.61 -9.25 -12.03
C VAL A 181 4.92 -10.44 -12.95
N SER A 182 4.48 -10.40 -14.22
CA SER A 182 4.81 -11.45 -15.19
C SER A 182 6.32 -11.59 -15.38
N ARG A 183 7.06 -10.49 -15.55
CA ARG A 183 8.52 -10.52 -15.72
C ARG A 183 9.25 -11.05 -14.49
N GLN A 184 8.82 -10.64 -13.30
CA GLN A 184 9.43 -11.05 -12.02
C GLN A 184 9.11 -12.50 -11.65
N MET A 185 8.10 -13.13 -12.25
CA MET A 185 7.84 -14.56 -12.08
C MET A 185 8.74 -15.43 -12.96
N ASP A 186 9.25 -14.88 -14.08
CA ASP A 186 10.23 -15.55 -14.94
C ASP A 186 11.66 -15.49 -14.36
N ASP A 187 11.98 -14.41 -13.62
CA ASP A 187 13.24 -14.20 -12.90
C ASP A 187 12.97 -13.79 -11.44
N PRO A 188 12.79 -14.77 -10.52
CA PRO A 188 12.28 -14.51 -9.18
C PRO A 188 13.24 -13.62 -8.36
N PRO A 189 12.76 -12.47 -7.81
CA PRO A 189 13.58 -11.56 -7.03
C PRO A 189 13.96 -12.16 -5.67
N GLU A 190 15.08 -11.70 -5.10
CA GLU A 190 15.51 -12.11 -3.75
C GLU A 190 14.55 -11.63 -2.64
N ASP A 191 13.85 -10.50 -2.85
CA ASP A 191 12.81 -9.97 -1.95
C ASP A 191 11.42 -10.04 -2.60
N PHE A 192 10.66 -11.05 -2.21
CA PHE A 192 9.28 -11.27 -2.66
C PHE A 192 8.26 -10.31 -2.03
N GLY A 193 8.63 -9.49 -1.04
CA GLY A 193 7.68 -8.70 -0.26
C GLY A 193 6.87 -7.70 -1.11
N ALA A 194 7.53 -7.01 -2.04
CA ALA A 194 6.85 -6.07 -2.93
C ALA A 194 6.00 -6.78 -3.99
N LEU A 195 6.47 -7.93 -4.49
CA LEU A 195 5.77 -8.74 -5.48
C LEU A 195 4.49 -9.35 -4.90
N ASP A 196 4.58 -9.98 -3.72
CA ASP A 196 3.44 -10.55 -3.00
C ASP A 196 2.40 -9.47 -2.67
N LEU A 197 2.85 -8.26 -2.30
CA LEU A 197 1.95 -7.14 -2.03
C LEU A 197 1.24 -6.64 -3.29
N LEU A 198 1.95 -6.53 -4.42
CA LEU A 198 1.33 -6.18 -5.71
C LEU A 198 0.26 -7.19 -6.11
N ILE A 199 0.56 -8.48 -5.99
CA ILE A 199 -0.40 -9.56 -6.24
C ILE A 199 -1.61 -9.44 -5.31
N HIS A 200 -1.39 -9.16 -4.03
CA HIS A 200 -2.48 -8.99 -3.07
C HIS A 200 -3.34 -7.76 -3.38
N LEU A 201 -2.75 -6.64 -3.77
CA LEU A 201 -3.50 -5.46 -4.19
C LEU A 201 -4.30 -5.71 -5.47
N GLY A 202 -3.77 -6.50 -6.41
CA GLY A 202 -4.51 -6.96 -7.58
C GLY A 202 -5.74 -7.80 -7.21
N ASP A 203 -5.60 -8.73 -6.26
CA ASP A 203 -6.72 -9.52 -5.74
C ASP A 203 -7.80 -8.63 -5.11
N VAL A 204 -7.40 -7.64 -4.29
CA VAL A 204 -8.31 -6.68 -3.68
C VAL A 204 -9.01 -5.86 -4.75
N LEU A 205 -8.28 -5.34 -5.74
CA LEU A 205 -8.83 -4.57 -6.86
C LEU A 205 -9.92 -5.36 -7.60
N ARG A 206 -9.66 -6.65 -7.88
CA ARG A 206 -10.66 -7.51 -8.53
C ARG A 206 -11.94 -7.65 -7.70
N VAL A 207 -11.82 -7.84 -6.38
CA VAL A 207 -12.99 -7.95 -5.49
C VAL A 207 -13.79 -6.66 -5.50
N LEU A 208 -13.12 -5.50 -5.47
CA LEU A 208 -13.78 -4.19 -5.54
C LEU A 208 -14.48 -3.98 -6.88
N LEU A 209 -13.83 -4.28 -8.00
CA LEU A 209 -14.42 -4.14 -9.33
C LEU A 209 -15.66 -5.01 -9.50
N LYS A 210 -15.62 -6.27 -9.01
CA LYS A 210 -16.80 -7.13 -9.02
C LYS A 210 -17.93 -6.59 -8.14
N ALA A 211 -17.60 -6.09 -6.94
CA ALA A 211 -18.61 -5.52 -6.06
C ALA A 211 -19.27 -4.26 -6.65
N GLU A 212 -18.50 -3.40 -7.34
CA GLU A 212 -19.01 -2.24 -8.06
C GLU A 212 -19.90 -2.64 -9.25
N GLN A 213 -19.49 -3.65 -10.01
CA GLN A 213 -20.26 -4.18 -11.15
C GLN A 213 -21.58 -4.86 -10.73
N GLU A 214 -21.53 -5.64 -9.66
CA GLU A 214 -22.68 -6.37 -9.11
C GLU A 214 -23.62 -5.44 -8.32
N GLY A 215 -23.26 -4.17 -8.14
CA GLY A 215 -24.07 -3.18 -7.43
C GLY A 215 -24.31 -3.55 -5.97
N VAL A 216 -23.34 -4.23 -5.33
CA VAL A 216 -23.47 -4.72 -3.96
C VAL A 216 -23.50 -3.52 -3.00
N THR A 217 -24.71 -3.11 -2.62
CA THR A 217 -24.98 -2.03 -1.64
C THR A 217 -25.13 -2.54 -0.20
N ASP A 218 -24.93 -3.84 0.06
CA ASP A 218 -25.14 -4.43 1.38
C ASP A 218 -24.03 -4.01 2.37
N GLU A 219 -24.42 -3.33 3.46
CA GLU A 219 -23.52 -2.82 4.52
C GLU A 219 -22.66 -3.92 5.18
N GLY A 220 -22.99 -5.21 5.00
CA GLY A 220 -22.25 -6.35 5.53
C GLY A 220 -21.17 -6.93 4.61
N THR A 221 -21.19 -6.60 3.31
CA THR A 221 -20.19 -7.02 2.30
C THR A 221 -19.52 -5.83 1.61
N ALA A 222 -20.01 -4.62 1.86
CA ALA A 222 -19.36 -3.40 1.41
C ALA A 222 -17.91 -3.34 1.92
N PRO A 223 -16.93 -3.11 1.03
CA PRO A 223 -15.56 -2.86 1.46
C PRO A 223 -15.55 -1.70 2.46
N PRO A 224 -14.68 -1.73 3.49
CA PRO A 224 -14.58 -0.64 4.46
C PRO A 224 -14.50 0.70 3.72
N GLY A 225 -15.29 1.72 4.12
CA GLY A 225 -15.46 2.97 3.35
C GLY A 225 -14.22 3.82 3.06
N HIS A 226 -13.02 3.32 3.39
CA HIS A 226 -11.71 3.86 3.05
C HIS A 226 -10.98 3.08 1.94
N ILE A 227 -11.53 1.94 1.49
CA ILE A 227 -10.96 1.08 0.45
C ILE A 227 -11.81 1.28 -0.81
N SER A 228 -11.25 2.03 -1.77
CA SER A 228 -11.84 2.29 -3.09
C SER A 228 -10.89 1.80 -4.19
N VAL A 229 -11.42 1.58 -5.39
CA VAL A 229 -10.62 1.25 -6.59
C VAL A 229 -9.46 2.23 -6.75
N GLY A 230 -9.74 3.54 -6.64
CA GLY A 230 -8.73 4.59 -6.73
C GLY A 230 -7.61 4.44 -5.69
N ASN A 231 -7.94 4.14 -4.43
CA ASN A 231 -6.93 3.98 -3.38
C ASN A 231 -6.04 2.75 -3.59
N VAL A 232 -6.60 1.66 -4.12
CA VAL A 232 -5.84 0.44 -4.42
C VAL A 232 -4.88 0.68 -5.59
N VAL A 233 -5.36 1.33 -6.66
CA VAL A 233 -4.52 1.71 -7.81
C VAL A 233 -3.42 2.69 -7.41
N MET A 234 -3.73 3.67 -6.54
CA MET A 234 -2.73 4.55 -5.93
C MET A 234 -1.66 3.75 -5.15
N GLY A 235 -2.07 2.71 -4.42
CA GLY A 235 -1.16 1.80 -3.72
C GLY A 235 -0.23 1.02 -4.66
N ILE A 236 -0.78 0.52 -5.78
CA ILE A 236 -0.01 -0.14 -6.84
C ILE A 236 1.00 0.82 -7.45
N GLY A 237 0.57 2.02 -7.87
CA GLY A 237 1.46 3.04 -8.42
C GLY A 237 2.56 3.47 -7.44
N ASN A 238 2.24 3.59 -6.14
CA ASN A 238 3.24 3.88 -5.11
C ASN A 238 4.28 2.75 -4.94
N LEU A 239 3.91 1.49 -5.17
CA LEU A 239 4.88 0.40 -5.13
C LEU A 239 5.85 0.43 -6.32
N LEU A 240 5.33 0.76 -7.50
CA LEU A 240 6.09 0.76 -8.75
C LEU A 240 6.97 2.01 -8.92
N TYR A 241 6.42 3.21 -8.66
CA TYR A 241 7.04 4.47 -9.11
C TYR A 241 7.49 5.38 -7.97
N ALA A 242 7.26 5.05 -6.70
CA ALA A 242 7.63 5.96 -5.60
C ALA A 242 9.14 6.19 -5.47
N ASP A 243 9.97 5.21 -5.84
CA ASP A 243 11.42 5.37 -5.84
C ASP A 243 11.87 6.28 -7.01
N GLU A 244 11.31 6.05 -8.21
CA GLU A 244 11.56 6.85 -9.40
C GLU A 244 11.20 8.33 -9.18
N LEU A 245 10.03 8.58 -8.59
CA LEU A 245 9.52 9.93 -8.32
C LEU A 245 10.13 10.58 -7.07
N GLY A 246 11.06 9.91 -6.39
CA GLY A 246 11.67 10.42 -5.16
C GLY A 246 10.67 10.65 -4.02
N LEU A 247 9.55 9.92 -4.02
CA LEU A 247 8.50 10.04 -3.02
C LEU A 247 8.89 9.35 -1.72
N ARG A 248 9.71 8.29 -1.75
CA ARG A 248 10.19 7.68 -0.51
C ARG A 248 11.18 8.66 0.15
N GLY A 249 10.70 9.38 1.17
CA GLY A 249 11.48 10.40 1.88
C GLY A 249 12.87 9.86 2.24
N ALA A 250 13.88 10.73 2.19
CA ALA A 250 15.29 10.38 2.40
C ALA A 250 15.42 9.30 3.47
N ARG A 251 15.79 8.08 3.06
CA ARG A 251 16.17 7.03 4.00
C ARG A 251 17.23 7.66 4.88
N VAL A 252 16.96 7.80 6.18
CA VAL A 252 18.02 8.00 7.16
C VAL A 252 18.87 6.74 7.05
N THR A 253 19.93 6.82 6.26
CA THR A 253 21.00 5.85 6.25
C THR A 253 21.44 5.77 7.70
N ARG A 254 21.10 4.68 8.39
CA ARG A 254 21.85 4.28 9.58
C ARG A 254 23.22 3.85 9.06
N GLN A 255 24.06 4.83 8.73
CA GLN A 255 25.49 4.61 8.68
C GLN A 255 25.89 4.24 10.10
N ALA A 256 26.51 3.07 10.19
CA ALA A 256 26.99 2.48 11.41
C ALA A 256 27.91 3.46 12.16
N THR A 257 27.43 4.02 13.27
CA THR A 257 28.29 4.41 14.38
C THR A 257 28.67 3.14 15.12
N GLN A 258 29.62 2.40 14.54
CA GLN A 258 30.31 1.31 15.23
C GLN A 258 31.80 1.40 14.88
N GLU A 259 32.41 2.53 15.25
CA GLU A 259 33.87 2.69 15.35
C GLU A 259 34.16 3.91 16.24
N ALA A 260 34.14 3.70 17.56
CA ALA A 260 34.82 4.52 18.57
C ALA A 260 34.66 3.87 19.95
N CYS A 261 35.22 2.68 20.13
CA CYS A 261 35.62 2.13 21.41
C CYS A 261 36.80 1.18 21.15
N VAL A 262 38.00 1.77 21.04
CA VAL A 262 39.28 1.14 21.36
C VAL A 262 40.04 2.11 22.23
#